data_AF-A0A959TFD0-F1
#
_entry.id   AF-A0A959TFD0-F1
#
_cell.length_a   1.000
_cell.length_b   1.000
_cell.length_c   1.000
_cell.angle_alpha   90.00
_cell.angle_beta   90.00
_cell.angle_gamma   90.00
#
_symmetry.space_group_name_H-M   'P 1'
#
loop_
_entity.id
_entity.type
_entity.pdbx_description
1 polymer ?
#
loop_
_entity_poly.entity_id
_entity_poly.type
_entity_poly.pdbx_seq_one_letter_code
_entity_poly.pdbx_strand_id
1 'polypeptide(L)'
;MNPFLLLAVLAVVAFLYASVGHGGASGYLAIMALLGYSQDVMRPSALVMNLFVSAVSFTQFARAGHFRWKLFWPFAVASVPLAYVGAQVTLDPLLYKRVLAVCLLFAVGRLFGLFGGGSGERNTLRLVPALLVGAVLGFVSGVIGIGGGILLSP
;
A
#
# COMPACT_ATOMS: atom_id res chain seq x y z
N MET A 1 11.30 13.57 19.31
CA MET A 1 10.48 12.50 19.94
C MET A 1 11.42 11.39 20.40
N ASN A 2 11.17 10.74 21.52
CA ASN A 2 12.04 9.65 21.99
C ASN A 2 11.96 8.49 20.98
N PRO A 3 13.06 8.00 20.38
CA PRO A 3 13.03 7.00 19.30
C PRO A 3 12.28 5.72 19.70
N PHE A 4 12.33 5.32 20.97
CA PHE A 4 11.58 4.18 21.49
C PHE A 4 10.06 4.37 21.42
N LEU A 5 9.58 5.60 21.65
CA LEU A 5 8.16 5.91 21.55
C LEU A 5 7.68 5.83 20.09
N LEU A 6 8.49 6.32 19.14
CA LEU A 6 8.17 6.19 17.72
C LEU A 6 8.06 4.71 17.33
N LEU A 7 9.05 3.89 17.69
CA LEU A 7 9.04 2.46 17.39
C LEU A 7 7.83 1.75 18.01
N ALA A 8 7.45 2.11 19.24
CA ALA A 8 6.26 1.57 19.89
C ALA A 8 4.98 1.91 19.11
N VAL A 9 4.81 3.18 18.69
CA VAL A 9 3.64 3.59 17.89
C VAL A 9 3.63 2.89 16.53
N LEU A 10 4.76 2.82 15.84
CA LEU A 10 4.87 2.11 14.56
C LEU A 10 4.57 0.61 14.72
N ALA A 11 5.03 -0.03 15.80
CA ALA A 11 4.73 -1.42 16.10
C ALA A 11 3.23 -1.65 16.33
N VAL A 12 2.55 -0.76 17.07
CA VAL A 12 1.10 -0.81 17.27
C VAL A 12 0.36 -0.68 15.95
N VAL A 13 0.72 0.31 15.12
CA VAL A 13 0.09 0.48 13.80
C VAL A 13 0.34 -0.75 12.93
N ALA A 14 1.52 -1.37 12.99
CA ALA A 14 1.82 -2.60 12.27
C ALA A 14 1.01 -3.79 12.70
N PHE A 15 0.86 -3.97 14.00
CA PHE A 15 0.03 -5.02 14.54
C PHE A 15 -1.44 -4.87 14.11
N LEU A 16 -1.99 -3.65 14.18
CA LEU A 16 -3.37 -3.36 13.78
C LEU A 16 -3.61 -3.63 12.29
N TYR A 17 -2.71 -3.16 11.42
CA TYR A 17 -2.82 -3.39 9.98
C TYR A 17 -2.64 -4.87 9.60
N ALA A 18 -1.69 -5.56 10.23
CA ALA A 18 -1.48 -7.00 10.05
C ALA A 18 -2.72 -7.81 10.44
N SER A 19 -3.43 -7.39 11.49
CA SER A 19 -4.64 -8.07 12.01
C SER A 19 -5.79 -8.05 11.00
N VAL A 20 -5.88 -7.01 10.18
CA VAL A 20 -6.87 -6.89 9.08
C VAL A 20 -6.32 -7.48 7.76
N GLY A 21 -5.07 -7.94 7.75
CA GLY A 21 -4.43 -8.54 6.58
C GLY A 21 -3.87 -7.51 5.59
N HIS A 22 -3.58 -6.29 6.04
CA HIS A 22 -3.21 -5.18 5.19
C HIS A 22 -1.85 -4.57 5.54
N GLY A 23 -1.20 -3.93 4.57
CA GLY A 23 0.05 -3.19 4.81
C GLY A 23 -0.22 -1.81 5.42
N GLY A 24 0.49 -1.47 6.51
CA GLY A 24 0.27 -0.27 7.33
C GLY A 24 0.91 1.03 6.86
N ALA A 25 1.39 1.09 5.62
CA ALA A 25 2.18 2.21 5.13
C ALA A 25 1.49 3.59 5.26
N SER A 26 0.19 3.74 5.01
CA SER A 26 -0.50 5.02 5.24
C SER A 26 -0.32 5.52 6.68
N GLY A 27 -0.39 4.62 7.67
CA GLY A 27 -0.23 4.95 9.08
C GLY A 27 1.19 5.40 9.41
N TYR A 28 2.20 4.63 9.03
CA TYR A 28 3.60 5.01 9.31
C TYR A 28 4.03 6.25 8.54
N LEU A 29 3.64 6.38 7.26
CA LEU A 29 3.91 7.57 6.45
C LEU A 29 3.24 8.81 7.03
N ALA A 30 1.99 8.71 7.51
CA ALA A 30 1.32 9.82 8.17
C ALA A 30 2.05 10.23 9.46
N ILE A 31 2.39 9.26 10.32
CA ILE A 31 3.11 9.54 11.58
C ILE A 31 4.48 10.16 11.29
N MET A 32 5.28 9.55 10.41
CA MET A 32 6.62 10.07 10.07
C MET A 32 6.53 11.45 9.40
N ALA A 33 5.52 11.72 8.58
CA ALA A 33 5.30 13.02 7.96
C ALA A 33 4.91 14.10 8.98
N LEU A 34 4.01 13.77 9.93
CA LEU A 34 3.61 14.67 11.02
C LEU A 34 4.78 15.02 11.96
N LEU A 35 5.71 14.07 12.13
CA LEU A 35 6.92 14.26 12.93
C LEU A 35 8.07 14.95 12.17
N GLY A 36 7.86 15.28 10.90
CA GLY A 36 8.83 16.03 10.09
C GLY A 36 10.02 15.21 9.56
N TYR A 37 9.90 13.88 9.47
CA TYR A 37 10.95 13.06 8.85
C TYR A 37 11.12 13.38 7.37
N SER A 38 12.36 13.27 6.87
CA SER A 38 12.66 13.43 5.45
C SER A 38 12.10 12.26 4.64
N GLN A 39 11.85 12.49 3.36
CA GLN A 39 11.28 11.49 2.46
C GLN A 39 12.24 10.33 2.21
N ASP A 40 13.54 10.62 2.25
CA ASP A 40 14.62 9.65 2.06
C ASP A 40 14.63 8.58 3.15
N VAL A 41 14.16 8.91 4.35
CA VAL A 41 14.01 7.95 5.47
C VAL A 41 12.62 7.34 5.47
N MET A 42 11.60 8.16 5.22
CA MET A 42 10.20 7.77 5.37
C MET A 42 9.77 6.70 4.36
N ARG A 43 10.11 6.87 3.07
CA ARG A 43 9.71 5.92 2.02
C ARG A 43 10.35 4.53 2.20
N PRO A 44 11.69 4.39 2.35
CA PRO A 44 12.29 3.06 2.49
C PRO A 44 11.83 2.36 3.77
N SER A 45 11.69 3.10 4.88
CA SER A 45 11.20 2.54 6.15
C SER A 45 9.79 1.98 6.01
N ALA A 46 8.88 2.72 5.37
CA ALA A 46 7.52 2.27 5.13
C ALA A 46 7.47 1.04 4.21
N LEU A 47 8.31 1.00 3.15
CA LEU A 47 8.39 -0.15 2.25
C LEU A 47 8.87 -1.42 2.96
N VAL A 48 9.92 -1.32 3.79
CA VAL A 48 10.44 -2.46 4.56
C VAL A 48 9.39 -2.97 5.54
N MET A 49 8.72 -2.08 6.28
CA MET A 49 7.64 -2.46 7.19
C MET A 49 6.48 -3.10 6.44
N ASN A 50 6.08 -2.55 5.30
CA ASN A 50 5.00 -3.11 4.49
C ASN A 50 5.36 -4.50 3.96
N LEU A 51 6.60 -4.72 3.52
CA LEU A 51 7.03 -6.03 3.03
C LEU A 51 6.94 -7.08 4.14
N PHE A 52 7.38 -6.73 5.35
CA PHE A 52 7.32 -7.62 6.49
C PHE A 52 5.87 -7.94 6.90
N VAL A 53 5.04 -6.91 7.12
CA VAL A 53 3.64 -7.09 7.54
C VAL A 53 2.84 -7.85 6.48
N SER A 54 3.00 -7.47 5.21
CA SER A 54 2.28 -8.13 4.10
C SER A 54 2.74 -9.58 3.91
N ALA A 55 4.02 -9.90 4.16
CA ALA A 55 4.50 -11.27 4.12
C ALA A 55 3.87 -12.13 5.24
N VAL A 56 3.75 -11.60 6.45
CA VAL A 56 3.05 -12.29 7.55
C VAL A 56 1.57 -12.52 7.18
N SER A 57 0.86 -11.50 6.72
CA SER A 57 -0.53 -11.66 6.28
C SER A 57 -0.67 -12.65 5.12
N PHE A 58 0.22 -12.58 4.13
CA PHE A 58 0.25 -13.48 2.98
C PHE A 58 0.47 -14.94 3.39
N THR A 59 1.45 -15.21 4.26
CA THR A 59 1.73 -16.58 4.73
C THR A 59 0.54 -17.17 5.49
N GLN A 60 -0.12 -16.39 6.33
CA GLN A 60 -1.33 -16.84 7.04
C GLN A 60 -2.47 -17.14 6.05
N PHE A 61 -2.69 -16.27 5.06
CA PHE A 61 -3.75 -16.45 4.05
C PHE A 61 -3.48 -17.62 3.10
N ALA A 62 -2.21 -17.85 2.77
CA ALA A 62 -1.76 -18.98 1.97
C ALA A 62 -1.94 -20.30 2.73
N ARG A 63 -1.58 -20.34 4.03
CA ARG A 63 -1.79 -21.51 4.89
C ARG A 63 -3.27 -21.85 5.11
N ALA A 64 -4.15 -20.83 5.11
CA ALA A 64 -5.59 -21.00 5.18
C ALA A 64 -6.23 -21.48 3.87
N GLY A 65 -5.46 -21.66 2.79
CA GLY A 65 -5.97 -22.15 1.50
C GLY A 65 -6.78 -21.12 0.70
N HIS A 66 -6.78 -19.85 1.09
CA HIS A 66 -7.52 -18.79 0.40
C HIS A 66 -6.76 -18.15 -0.77
N PHE A 67 -5.52 -18.57 -1.02
CA PHE A 67 -4.68 -18.01 -2.07
C PHE A 67 -5.07 -18.54 -3.47
N ARG A 68 -5.36 -17.62 -4.40
CA ARG A 68 -5.78 -17.94 -5.77
C ARG A 68 -4.71 -17.57 -6.78
N TRP A 69 -3.83 -18.53 -7.12
CA TRP A 69 -2.71 -18.29 -8.05
C TRP A 69 -3.14 -17.68 -9.39
N LYS A 70 -4.22 -18.21 -10.00
CA LYS A 70 -4.77 -17.73 -11.29
C LYS A 70 -5.17 -16.25 -11.27
N LEU A 71 -5.55 -15.73 -10.11
CA LEU A 71 -5.86 -14.33 -9.92
C LEU A 71 -4.60 -13.52 -9.66
N PHE A 72 -3.64 -14.04 -8.88
CA PHE A 72 -2.46 -13.32 -8.44
C PHE A 72 -1.43 -13.06 -9.54
N TRP A 73 -1.08 -14.07 -10.33
CA TRP A 73 0.07 -14.00 -11.24
C TRP A 73 0.02 -12.86 -12.28
N PRO A 74 -1.14 -12.50 -12.90
CA PRO A 74 -1.18 -11.40 -13.86
C PRO A 74 -0.88 -10.06 -13.19
N PHE A 75 -1.44 -9.82 -12.00
CA PHE A 75 -1.14 -8.59 -11.26
C PHE A 75 0.32 -8.57 -10.80
N ALA A 76 0.88 -9.69 -10.33
CA ALA A 76 2.25 -9.74 -9.83
C ALA A 76 3.27 -9.44 -10.93
N VAL A 77 3.14 -10.09 -12.10
CA VAL A 77 4.06 -9.90 -13.23
C VAL A 77 4.04 -8.48 -13.78
N ALA A 78 2.88 -7.82 -13.79
CA ALA A 78 2.78 -6.43 -14.22
C ALA A 78 3.19 -5.43 -13.13
N SER A 79 2.80 -5.66 -11.88
CA SER A 79 3.00 -4.68 -10.79
C SER A 79 4.42 -4.63 -10.27
N VAL A 80 5.13 -5.76 -10.17
CA VAL A 80 6.48 -5.80 -9.58
C VAL A 80 7.50 -4.98 -10.39
N PRO A 81 7.61 -5.13 -11.73
CA PRO A 81 8.53 -4.32 -12.52
C PRO A 81 8.14 -2.84 -12.51
N LEU A 82 6.84 -2.53 -12.61
CA LEU A 82 6.36 -1.15 -12.65
C LEU A 82 6.49 -0.47 -11.29
N ALA A 83 6.40 -1.19 -10.18
CA ALA A 83 6.68 -0.66 -8.85
C ALA A 83 8.15 -0.28 -8.71
N TYR A 84 9.06 -1.07 -9.27
CA TYR A 84 10.48 -0.72 -9.31
C TYR A 84 10.73 0.55 -10.15
N VAL A 85 10.14 0.63 -11.35
CA VAL A 85 10.24 1.84 -12.21
C VAL A 85 9.63 3.06 -11.51
N GLY A 86 8.47 2.92 -10.86
CA GLY A 86 7.83 3.99 -10.11
C GLY A 86 8.66 4.46 -8.91
N ALA A 87 9.34 3.54 -8.21
CA ALA A 87 10.20 3.87 -7.07
C ALA A 87 11.45 4.67 -7.47
N GLN A 88 11.91 4.57 -8.71
CA GLN A 88 13.01 5.37 -9.23
C GLN A 88 12.61 6.83 -9.52
N VAL A 89 11.32 7.15 -9.53
CA VAL A 89 10.84 8.51 -9.77
C VAL A 89 11.09 9.36 -8.51
N THR A 90 12.08 10.25 -8.59
CA THR A 90 12.32 11.28 -7.59
C THR A 90 11.29 12.38 -7.76
N LEU A 91 10.40 12.51 -6.77
CA LEU A 91 9.45 13.61 -6.71
C LEU A 91 10.03 14.74 -5.88
N ASP A 92 9.72 15.98 -6.26
CA ASP A 92 9.99 17.14 -5.41
C ASP A 92 9.34 16.95 -4.03
N PRO A 93 10.01 17.29 -2.92
CA PRO A 93 9.49 17.04 -1.59
C PRO A 93 8.12 17.69 -1.31
N LEU A 94 7.88 18.88 -1.85
CA LEU A 94 6.59 19.57 -1.69
C LEU A 94 5.50 18.85 -2.49
N LEU A 95 5.81 18.45 -3.73
CA LEU A 95 4.89 17.71 -4.58
C LEU A 95 4.53 16.36 -3.97
N TYR A 96 5.50 15.62 -3.44
CA TYR A 96 5.24 14.36 -2.76
C TYR A 96 4.32 14.52 -1.56
N LYS A 97 4.57 15.51 -0.68
CA LYS A 97 3.72 15.75 0.50
C LYS A 97 2.28 16.07 0.08
N ARG A 98 2.09 16.84 -1.00
CA ARG A 98 0.76 17.12 -1.57
C ARG A 98 0.08 15.87 -2.09
N VAL A 99 0.77 15.05 -2.89
CA VAL A 99 0.23 13.78 -3.41
C VAL A 99 -0.14 12.84 -2.27
N LEU A 100 0.76 12.65 -1.30
CA LEU A 100 0.52 11.84 -0.10
C LEU A 100 -0.71 12.34 0.68
N ALA A 101 -0.84 13.66 0.88
CA ALA A 101 -1.99 14.24 1.57
C ALA A 101 -3.31 13.98 0.82
N VAL A 102 -3.34 14.15 -0.50
CA VAL A 102 -4.51 13.85 -1.33
C VAL A 102 -4.86 12.36 -1.26
N CYS A 103 -3.88 11.47 -1.32
CA CYS A 103 -4.11 10.03 -1.17
C CYS A 103 -4.67 9.65 0.21
N LEU A 104 -4.17 10.27 1.28
CA LEU A 104 -4.68 10.04 2.63
C LEU A 104 -6.11 10.58 2.79
N LEU A 105 -6.42 11.77 2.25
CA LEU A 105 -7.78 12.31 2.24
C LEU A 105 -8.74 11.41 1.46
N PHE A 106 -8.29 10.87 0.32
CA PHE A 106 -9.07 9.91 -0.46
C PHE A 106 -9.34 8.63 0.35
N ALA A 107 -8.34 8.09 1.04
CA ALA A 107 -8.49 6.91 1.90
C ALA A 107 -9.50 7.16 3.05
N VAL A 108 -9.45 8.35 3.66
CA VAL A 108 -10.42 8.77 4.69
C VAL A 108 -11.83 8.88 4.11
N GLY A 109 -11.99 9.52 2.94
CA GLY A 109 -13.29 9.63 2.28
C GLY A 109 -13.90 8.28 1.94
N ARG A 110 -13.07 7.32 1.51
CA ARG A 110 -13.47 5.93 1.27
C ARG A 110 -13.89 5.22 2.55
N LEU A 111 -13.16 5.42 3.67
CA LEU A 111 -13.51 4.88 4.99
C LEU A 111 -14.89 5.37 5.47
N PHE A 112 -15.25 6.62 5.16
CA PHE A 112 -16.58 7.18 5.44
C PHE A 112 -17.69 6.71 4.47
N GLY A 113 -17.37 5.82 3.53
CA GLY A 113 -18.35 5.26 2.60
C GLY A 113 -18.78 6.21 1.48
N LEU A 114 -18.03 7.31 1.24
CA LEU A 114 -18.38 8.30 0.20
C LEU A 114 -18.26 7.75 -1.23
N PHE A 115 -17.54 6.63 -1.42
CA PHE A 115 -17.22 6.05 -2.72
C PHE A 115 -17.89 4.69 -2.98
N GLY A 116 -19.14 4.53 -2.54
CA GLY A 116 -20.11 3.51 -2.99
C GLY A 116 -19.56 2.10 -3.30
N GLY A 117 -19.85 1.13 -2.43
CA GLY A 117 -19.52 -0.27 -2.65
C GLY A 117 -20.21 -0.86 -3.88
N GLY A 118 -19.53 -0.84 -5.02
CA GLY A 118 -19.99 -1.46 -6.26
C GLY A 118 -20.00 -2.97 -6.08
N SER A 119 -21.19 -3.53 -5.86
CA SER A 119 -21.51 -4.95 -6.05
C SER A 119 -21.48 -5.30 -7.55
N GLY A 120 -20.28 -5.22 -8.14
CA GLY A 120 -20.06 -5.61 -9.53
C GLY A 120 -20.14 -7.13 -9.66
N GLU A 121 -20.93 -7.60 -10.62
CA GLU A 121 -20.94 -9.00 -11.05
C GLU A 121 -19.52 -9.54 -11.18
N ARG A 122 -19.31 -10.79 -10.75
CA ARG A 122 -18.03 -11.50 -10.88
C ARG A 122 -17.72 -11.76 -12.35
N ASN A 123 -17.30 -10.70 -13.06
CA ASN A 123 -16.82 -10.81 -14.42
C ASN A 123 -15.58 -11.71 -14.42
N THR A 124 -15.55 -12.66 -15.35
CA THR A 124 -14.39 -13.52 -15.59
C THR A 124 -13.16 -12.66 -15.78
N LEU A 125 -12.08 -12.96 -15.06
CA LEU A 125 -10.84 -12.18 -15.10
C LEU A 125 -10.30 -12.12 -16.53
N ARG A 126 -10.39 -10.95 -17.17
CA ARG A 126 -9.78 -10.71 -18.48
C ARG A 126 -8.31 -10.36 -18.25
N LEU A 127 -7.41 -11.07 -18.95
CA LEU A 127 -5.97 -10.97 -18.73
C LEU A 127 -5.43 -9.55 -18.98
N VAL A 128 -5.86 -8.90 -20.08
CA VAL A 128 -5.39 -7.56 -20.46
C VAL A 128 -5.77 -6.50 -19.41
N PRO A 129 -7.04 -6.38 -18.96
CA PRO A 129 -7.39 -5.49 -17.86
C PRO A 129 -6.63 -5.78 -16.56
N ALA A 130 -6.43 -7.05 -16.21
CA ALA A 130 -5.70 -7.41 -14.99
C ALA A 130 -4.24 -6.95 -15.04
N LEU A 131 -3.57 -7.13 -16.18
CA LEU A 131 -2.21 -6.65 -16.40
C LEU A 131 -2.13 -5.12 -16.35
N LEU A 132 -3.04 -4.41 -17.02
CA LEU A 132 -3.07 -2.94 -17.01
C LEU A 132 -3.30 -2.38 -15.61
N VAL A 133 -4.27 -2.93 -14.88
CA VAL A 133 -4.56 -2.52 -13.50
C VAL A 133 -3.37 -2.82 -12.60
N GLY A 134 -2.77 -4.01 -12.72
CA GLY A 134 -1.54 -4.36 -12.00
C GLY A 134 -0.38 -3.40 -12.28
N ALA A 135 -0.15 -3.05 -13.54
CA ALA A 135 0.90 -2.11 -13.94
C ALA A 135 0.69 -0.72 -13.34
N VAL A 136 -0.52 -0.16 -13.46
CA VAL A 136 -0.86 1.17 -12.93
C VAL A 136 -0.72 1.18 -11.41
N LEU A 137 -1.25 0.18 -10.72
CA LEU A 137 -1.16 0.09 -9.27
C LEU A 137 0.27 -0.09 -8.79
N GLY A 138 1.06 -0.93 -9.47
CA GLY A 138 2.48 -1.11 -9.18
C GLY A 138 3.23 0.22 -9.30
N PHE A 139 3.08 0.89 -10.44
CA PHE A 139 3.74 2.18 -10.70
C PHE A 139 3.37 3.24 -9.67
N VAL A 140 2.08 3.49 -9.47
CA VAL A 140 1.58 4.50 -8.51
C VAL A 140 2.04 4.16 -7.09
N SER A 141 1.96 2.89 -6.69
CA SER A 141 2.46 2.41 -5.40
C SER A 141 3.97 2.65 -5.25
N GLY A 142 4.76 2.42 -6.30
CA GLY A 142 6.21 2.65 -6.30
C GLY A 142 6.57 4.12 -6.15
N VAL A 143 5.89 5.00 -6.90
CA VAL A 143 6.10 6.46 -6.87
C VAL A 143 5.78 7.03 -5.48
N ILE A 144 4.72 6.56 -4.84
CA ILE A 144 4.24 7.12 -3.57
C ILE A 144 4.86 6.39 -2.36
N GLY A 145 5.24 5.12 -2.48
CA GLY A 145 5.76 4.31 -1.37
C GLY A 145 4.71 3.88 -0.34
N ILE A 146 3.42 4.11 -0.61
CA ILE A 146 2.29 3.72 0.27
C ILE A 146 1.97 2.21 0.16
N GLY A 147 2.37 1.52 -0.91
CA GLY A 147 1.88 0.16 -1.16
C GLY A 147 0.50 0.15 -1.82
N GLY A 148 0.24 -0.78 -2.74
CA GLY A 148 -0.99 -0.85 -3.53
C GLY A 148 -2.24 -1.24 -2.74
N GLY A 149 -2.09 -1.67 -1.49
CA GLY A 149 -3.16 -2.17 -0.64
C GLY A 149 -4.33 -1.19 -0.50
N ILE A 150 -4.07 0.05 -0.09
CA ILE A 150 -5.09 1.08 0.18
C ILE A 150 -5.88 1.47 -1.08
N LEU A 151 -5.26 1.33 -2.26
CA LEU A 151 -5.93 1.58 -3.54
C LEU A 151 -6.86 0.41 -3.92
N LEU A 152 -6.51 -0.81 -3.51
CA LEU A 152 -7.20 -2.05 -3.85
C LEU A 152 -8.21 -2.55 -2.80
N SER A 153 -8.02 -2.19 -1.52
CA SER A 153 -8.91 -2.59 -0.44
C SER A 153 -10.31 -2.02 -0.65
N PRO A 154 -11.39 -2.78 -0.37
CA PRO A 154 -12.77 -2.32 -0.52
C PRO A 154 -13.05 -0.94 0.06
#